data_AF-A0A959T617-F1
#
_entry.id   AF-A0A959T617-F1
#
_cell.length_a   1.000
_cell.length_b   1.000
_cell.length_c   1.000
_cell.angle_alpha   90.00
_cell.angle_beta   90.00
_cell.angle_gamma   90.00
#
_symmetry.space_group_name_H-M   'P 1'
#
loop_
_entity.id
_entity.type
_entity.pdbx_description
1 polymer ?
#
loop_
_entity_poly.entity_id
_entity_poly.type
_entity_poly.pdbx_seq_one_letter_code
_entity_poly.pdbx_strand_id
1 'polypeptide(L)'
;MNQLVVLLNLIGLLVLDTLFLADVRITQDLPASLAPGSEVRVTVEVEKGDLSGFAKLQLDLPPGLSATAIETKGASFTYADGKAKFIWMSLPSSP
;
A
#
# COMPACT_ATOMS: atom_id res chain seq x y z
N MET A 1 -37.17 16.20 23.47
CA MET A 1 -35.99 17.07 23.21
C MET A 1 -34.67 16.31 23.35
N ASN A 2 -34.41 15.58 24.45
CA ASN A 2 -33.13 14.86 24.65
C ASN A 2 -32.80 13.78 23.60
N GLN A 3 -33.77 12.98 23.15
CA GLN A 3 -33.47 11.88 22.22
C GLN A 3 -32.97 12.34 20.85
N LEU A 4 -33.41 13.51 20.38
CA LEU A 4 -33.01 14.06 19.08
C LEU A 4 -31.58 14.61 19.12
N VAL A 5 -31.18 15.18 20.27
CA VAL A 5 -29.79 15.61 20.54
C VAL A 5 -28.86 14.39 20.65
N VAL A 6 -29.30 13.31 21.29
CA VAL A 6 -28.53 12.07 21.37
C VAL A 6 -28.34 11.45 19.99
N LEU A 7 -29.37 11.43 19.15
CA LEU A 7 -29.26 10.92 17.77
C LEU A 7 -28.28 11.76 16.93
N LEU A 8 -28.34 13.10 17.06
CA LEU A 8 -27.44 14.01 16.35
C LEU A 8 -25.96 13.77 16.75
N ASN A 9 -25.69 13.59 18.03
CA ASN A 9 -24.34 13.28 18.51
C ASN A 9 -23.86 11.89 18.03
N LEU A 10 -24.75 10.89 17.98
CA LEU A 10 -24.42 9.56 17.49
C LEU A 10 -24.13 9.54 15.98
N ILE A 11 -24.89 10.32 15.20
CA ILE A 11 -24.64 10.54 13.78
C ILE A 11 -23.31 11.29 13.58
N GLY A 12 -23.05 12.33 14.37
CA GLY A 12 -21.78 13.06 14.34
C GLY A 12 -20.58 12.14 14.62
N LEU A 13 -20.71 11.23 15.58
CA LEU A 13 -19.69 10.21 15.88
C LEU A 13 -19.49 9.23 14.71
N LEU A 14 -20.58 8.75 14.10
CA LEU A 14 -20.54 7.83 12.96
C LEU A 14 -19.94 8.48 11.69
N VAL A 15 -20.17 9.77 11.46
CA VAL A 15 -19.60 10.51 10.32
C VAL A 15 -18.14 10.85 10.55
N LEU A 16 -17.71 11.04 11.80
CA LEU A 16 -16.33 11.38 12.14
C LEU A 16 -15.34 10.31 11.64
N ASP A 17 -15.68 9.02 11.80
CA ASP A 17 -14.85 7.91 11.35
C ASP A 17 -14.67 7.89 9.82
N THR A 18 -15.72 8.28 9.07
CA THR A 18 -15.64 8.35 7.60
C THR A 18 -14.76 9.49 7.09
N LEU A 19 -14.59 10.56 7.87
CA LEU A 19 -13.77 11.71 7.52
C LEU A 19 -12.27 11.48 7.78
N PHE A 20 -11.92 10.50 8.63
CA PHE A 20 -10.54 10.17 9.00
C PHE A 20 -10.01 8.87 8.37
N LEU A 21 -10.70 8.32 7.36
CA LEU A 21 -10.16 7.22 6.58
C LEU A 21 -8.95 7.73 5.77
N ALA A 22 -7.75 7.40 6.24
CA ALA A 22 -6.53 7.53 5.45
C ALA A 22 -6.63 6.57 4.26
N ASP A 23 -7.00 7.09 3.10
CA ASP A 23 -7.09 6.32 1.88
C ASP A 23 -5.67 5.98 1.41
N VAL A 24 -5.24 4.74 1.63
CA VAL A 24 -3.98 4.23 1.09
C VAL A 24 -4.30 3.57 -0.23
N ARG A 25 -3.79 4.13 -1.32
CA ARG A 25 -4.00 3.58 -2.65
C ARG A 25 -2.72 2.95 -3.17
N ILE A 26 -2.84 1.75 -3.71
CA ILE A 26 -1.72 1.04 -4.34
C ILE A 26 -2.11 0.75 -5.78
N THR A 27 -1.29 1.21 -6.72
CA THR A 27 -1.44 0.97 -8.16
C THR A 27 -0.21 0.22 -8.67
N GLN A 28 -0.42 -0.68 -9.62
CA GLN A 28 0.64 -1.47 -10.22
C GLN A 28 0.43 -1.50 -11.74
N ASP A 29 1.48 -1.20 -12.48
CA ASP A 29 1.50 -1.33 -13.94
C ASP A 29 2.08 -2.70 -14.31
N LEU A 30 1.18 -3.63 -14.63
CA LEU A 30 1.51 -5.01 -14.99
C LEU A 30 1.08 -5.29 -16.44
N PRO A 31 1.92 -5.93 -17.25
CA PRO A 31 1.50 -6.40 -18.56
C PRO A 31 0.44 -7.50 -18.44
N ALA A 32 -0.46 -7.60 -19.41
CA ALA A 32 -1.49 -8.63 -19.45
C ALA A 32 -0.94 -10.07 -19.56
N SER A 33 0.28 -10.22 -20.09
CA SER A 33 0.95 -11.51 -20.22
C SER A 33 2.46 -11.37 -20.22
N LEU A 34 3.16 -12.40 -19.74
CA LEU A 34 4.62 -12.51 -19.76
C LEU A 34 5.04 -13.73 -20.59
N ALA A 35 6.01 -13.54 -21.48
CA ALA A 35 6.62 -14.66 -22.17
C ALA A 35 7.57 -15.41 -21.23
N PRO A 36 7.66 -16.74 -21.29
CA PRO A 36 8.63 -17.49 -20.50
C PRO A 36 10.06 -17.00 -20.73
N GLY A 37 10.80 -16.75 -19.65
CA GLY A 37 12.18 -16.25 -19.71
C GLY A 37 12.31 -14.76 -20.07
N SER A 38 11.21 -14.02 -20.20
CA SER A 38 11.24 -12.57 -20.35
C SER A 38 11.27 -11.86 -19.01
N GLU A 39 11.85 -10.66 -19.00
CA GLU A 39 11.84 -9.74 -17.87
C GLU A 39 10.92 -8.57 -18.18
N VAL A 40 10.15 -8.13 -17.19
CA VAL A 40 9.36 -6.90 -17.27
C VAL A 40 9.70 -5.99 -16.10
N ARG A 41 9.67 -4.68 -16.36
CA ARG A 41 9.69 -3.67 -15.30
C ARG A 41 8.26 -3.45 -14.83
N VAL A 42 8.02 -3.68 -13.54
CA VAL A 42 6.75 -3.39 -12.87
C VAL A 42 6.96 -2.18 -11.98
N THR A 43 6.16 -1.15 -12.18
CA THR A 43 6.12 0.01 -11.29
C THR A 43 4.97 -0.17 -10.32
N VAL A 44 5.28 -0.12 -9.03
CA VAL A 44 4.28 -0.11 -7.95
C VAL A 44 4.30 1.27 -7.31
N GLU A 45 3.17 1.95 -7.39
CA GLU A 45 2.96 3.28 -6.83
C GLU A 45 2.07 3.16 -5.60
N VAL A 46 2.50 3.78 -4.51
CA VAL A 46 1.83 3.75 -3.20
C VAL A 46 1.52 5.18 -2.79
N GLU A 47 0.26 5.57 -2.91
CA GLU A 47 -0.26 6.80 -2.34
C GLU A 47 -0.56 6.56 -0.87
N LYS A 48 0.39 6.94 -0.01
CA LYS A 48 0.34 6.67 1.44
C LYS A 48 -0.51 7.68 2.24
N GLY A 49 -0.99 8.76 1.62
CA GLY A 49 -1.58 9.90 2.31
C GLY A 49 -0.67 10.46 3.41
N ASP A 50 -1.24 10.67 4.60
CA ASP A 50 -0.56 11.22 5.78
C ASP A 50 0.22 10.17 6.59
N LEU A 51 0.30 8.92 6.12
CA LEU A 51 1.04 7.88 6.83
C LEU A 51 2.53 8.21 6.95
N SER A 52 3.09 7.92 8.11
CA SER A 52 4.50 8.09 8.44
C SER A 52 4.99 6.93 9.32
N GLY A 53 6.31 6.79 9.49
CA GLY A 53 6.90 5.74 10.32
C GLY A 53 6.99 4.39 9.61
N PHE A 54 7.01 3.31 10.37
CA PHE A 54 7.29 1.97 9.85
C PHE A 54 6.19 1.48 8.90
N ALA A 55 6.61 0.92 7.76
CA ALA A 55 5.68 0.33 6.80
C ALA A 55 6.26 -0.90 6.11
N LYS A 56 5.37 -1.79 5.67
CA LYS A 56 5.71 -2.99 4.90
C LYS A 56 4.75 -3.14 3.72
N LEU A 57 5.30 -3.18 2.51
CA LEU A 57 4.61 -3.64 1.31
C LEU A 57 5.07 -5.06 1.00
N GLN A 58 4.12 -5.97 0.75
CA GLN A 58 4.41 -7.34 0.34
C GLN A 58 3.62 -7.66 -0.92
N LEU A 59 4.33 -8.17 -1.93
CA LEU A 59 3.76 -8.67 -3.17
C LEU A 59 3.95 -10.19 -3.18
N ASP A 60 2.85 -10.91 -3.34
CA ASP A 60 2.87 -12.36 -3.47
C ASP A 60 2.95 -12.70 -4.96
N LEU A 61 4.06 -13.33 -5.35
CA LEU A 61 4.32 -13.70 -6.73
C LEU A 61 3.83 -15.12 -7.01
N PRO A 62 3.19 -15.35 -8.18
CA PRO A 62 2.91 -16.68 -8.67
C PRO A 62 4.17 -17.56 -8.78
N PRO A 63 4.04 -18.89 -8.67
CA PRO A 63 5.14 -19.81 -8.91
C PRO A 63 5.79 -19.60 -10.28
N GLY A 64 7.12 -19.76 -10.35
CA GLY A 64 7.90 -19.60 -11.58
C GLY A 64 8.32 -18.17 -11.88
N LEU A 65 7.91 -17.18 -11.07
CA LEU A 65 8.39 -15.81 -11.15
C LEU A 65 9.42 -15.51 -10.05
N SER A 66 10.24 -14.50 -10.30
CA SER A 66 11.15 -13.91 -9.32
C SER A 66 11.08 -12.39 -9.43
N ALA A 67 11.41 -11.71 -8.33
CA ALA A 67 11.44 -10.25 -8.28
C ALA A 67 12.82 -9.77 -7.87
N THR A 68 13.28 -8.72 -8.55
CA THR A 68 14.47 -7.95 -8.19
C THR A 68 14.07 -6.49 -8.04
N ALA A 69 14.63 -5.81 -7.04
CA ALA A 69 14.40 -4.39 -6.88
C ALA A 69 15.30 -3.61 -7.84
N ILE A 70 14.68 -2.68 -8.57
CA ILE A 70 15.39 -1.67 -9.38
C ILE A 70 15.46 -0.37 -8.57
N GLU A 71 14.33 0.08 -8.02
CA GLU A 71 14.22 1.25 -7.14
C GLU A 71 13.34 0.89 -5.94
N THR A 72 13.70 1.35 -4.75
CA THR A 72 12.99 1.02 -3.50
C THR A 72 12.47 2.21 -2.71
N LYS A 73 12.77 3.46 -3.15
CA LYS A 73 12.37 4.69 -2.46
C LYS A 73 12.63 4.65 -0.94
N GLY A 74 13.84 4.21 -0.57
CA GLY A 74 14.28 4.12 0.83
C GLY A 74 13.87 2.85 1.59
N ALA A 75 13.14 1.92 0.94
CA ALA A 75 12.85 0.62 1.53
C ALA A 75 14.05 -0.33 1.45
N SER A 76 14.15 -1.23 2.43
CA SER A 76 14.90 -2.47 2.27
C SER A 76 14.07 -3.48 1.49
N PHE A 77 14.64 -4.03 0.42
CA PHE A 77 13.99 -5.06 -0.40
C PHE A 77 14.47 -6.46 -0.04
N THR A 78 13.57 -7.44 -0.03
CA THR A 78 13.92 -8.85 0.05
C THR A 78 12.92 -9.67 -0.76
N TYR A 79 13.43 -10.65 -1.51
CA TYR A 79 12.61 -11.67 -2.15
C TYR A 79 12.93 -13.04 -1.53
N ALA A 80 11.92 -13.69 -0.97
CA ALA A 80 12.02 -15.04 -0.42
C ALA A 80 10.67 -15.75 -0.48
N ASP A 81 10.67 -17.05 -0.76
CA ASP A 81 9.48 -17.91 -0.76
C ASP A 81 8.31 -17.38 -1.61
N GLY A 82 8.61 -16.83 -2.79
CA GLY A 82 7.58 -16.25 -3.67
C GLY A 82 7.06 -14.89 -3.21
N LYS A 83 7.71 -14.22 -2.25
CA LYS A 83 7.24 -12.96 -1.67
C LYS A 83 8.29 -11.88 -1.83
N ALA A 84 7.94 -10.81 -2.54
CA ALA A 84 8.72 -9.59 -2.60
C ALA A 84 8.27 -8.65 -1.49
N LYS A 85 9.20 -8.26 -0.61
CA LYS A 85 8.94 -7.41 0.56
C LYS A 85 9.73 -6.12 0.45
N PHE A 86 9.06 -5.01 0.71
CA PHE A 86 9.66 -3.70 0.89
C PHE A 86 9.36 -3.25 2.32
N ILE A 87 10.41 -2.94 3.09
CA ILE A 87 10.31 -2.53 4.48
C ILE A 87 10.90 -1.13 4.65
N TRP A 88 10.09 -0.20 5.13
CA TRP A 88 10.51 1.14 5.52
C TRP A 88 10.59 1.23 7.05
N MET A 89 11.72 1.65 7.58
CA MET A 89 11.82 2.04 9.00
C MET A 89 11.05 3.34 9.25
N SER A 90 11.08 4.26 8.28
CA SER A 90 10.21 5.42 8.20
C SER A 90 9.83 5.65 6.75
N LEU A 91 8.53 5.80 6.47
CA LEU A 91 8.03 6.20 5.16
C LEU A 91 8.61 7.57 4.78
N PRO A 92 9.03 7.76 3.52
CA PRO A 92 9.57 9.03 3.06
C PRO A 92 8.46 10.10 3.04
N SER A 93 8.83 11.34 3.40
CA SER A 93 7.92 12.49 3.43
C SER A 93 7.70 13.11 2.04
N SER A 94 8.52 12.76 1.05
CA SER A 94 8.44 13.23 -0.34
C SER A 94 8.67 12.08 -1.33
N PRO A 95 8.05 12.12 -2.53
CA PRO A 95 8.20 11.10 -3.57
C PRO A 95 9.62 10.98 -4.18
#